data_AF-A0A2H9VN83-F1
#
_entry.id   AF-A0A2H9VN83-F1
#
_cell.length_a   1.000
_cell.length_b   1.000
_cell.length_c   1.000
_cell.angle_alpha   90.00
_cell.angle_beta   90.00
_cell.angle_gamma   90.00
#
_symmetry.space_group_name_H-M   'P 1'
#
loop_
_entity.id
_entity.type
_entity.pdbx_description
1 polymer ?
#
loop_
_entity_poly.entity_id
_entity_poly.type
_entity_poly.pdbx_seq_one_letter_code
_entity_poly.pdbx_strand_id
1 'polypeptide(L)'
;MNITQDERAWVAERMNIYDLKYQEIYDELLDHILTAIENRRAEGNTLSTDKLFQQVVDNHFGGCSGIEDLAKNQEKLHRNYVRDIFFKYLKGAFNWRTLIIAVIVLMAASTIVNSKTLHLAFGLSVFVLAVSPVIYAYALLQIT
;
A
#
# COMPACT_ATOMS: atom_id res chain seq x y z
N MET A 1 -17.23 26.04 10.59
CA MET A 1 -16.00 25.83 9.78
C MET A 1 -15.39 27.20 9.57
N ASN A 2 -14.25 27.49 10.20
CA ASN A 2 -13.66 28.85 10.23
C ASN A 2 -12.36 28.98 9.43
N ILE A 3 -11.90 27.92 8.77
CA ILE A 3 -10.76 28.01 7.85
C ILE A 3 -11.27 28.44 6.47
N THR A 4 -10.58 29.37 5.82
CA THR A 4 -10.97 29.83 4.48
C THR A 4 -10.57 28.78 3.41
N GLN A 5 -11.19 28.87 2.24
CA GLN A 5 -10.82 28.01 1.11
C GLN A 5 -9.36 28.25 0.67
N ASP A 6 -8.89 29.49 0.75
CA ASP A 6 -7.51 29.87 0.43
C ASP A 6 -6.52 29.24 1.41
N GLU A 7 -6.84 29.20 2.70
CA GLU A 7 -6.02 28.54 3.71
C GLU A 7 -5.92 27.03 3.48
N ARG A 8 -7.04 26.38 3.12
CA ARG A 8 -7.02 24.95 2.76
C ARG A 8 -6.15 24.67 1.54
N ALA A 9 -6.29 25.48 0.49
CA ALA A 9 -5.49 25.36 -0.73
C ALA A 9 -4.01 25.56 -0.43
N TRP A 10 -3.67 26.56 0.40
CA TRP A 10 -2.30 26.83 0.81
C TRP A 10 -1.68 25.64 1.59
N VAL A 11 -2.42 25.06 2.55
CA VAL A 11 -1.93 23.90 3.32
C VAL A 11 -1.73 22.68 2.41
N ALA A 12 -2.68 22.41 1.50
CA ALA A 12 -2.55 21.31 0.54
C ALA A 12 -1.34 21.50 -0.37
N GLU A 13 -1.13 22.71 -0.92
CA GLU A 13 0.04 23.02 -1.73
C GLU A 13 1.34 22.86 -0.92
N ARG A 14 1.35 23.31 0.34
CA ARG A 14 2.51 23.18 1.22
C ARG A 14 2.84 21.73 1.54
N MET A 15 1.85 20.85 1.66
CA MET A 15 2.06 19.42 1.93
C MET A 15 2.78 18.68 0.81
N ASN A 16 2.74 19.20 -0.43
CA ASN A 16 3.43 18.58 -1.57
C ASN A 16 4.97 18.54 -1.41
N ILE A 17 5.55 19.32 -0.48
CA ILE A 17 6.99 19.31 -0.22
C ILE A 17 7.49 17.99 0.38
N TYR A 18 6.61 17.21 1.00
CA TYR A 18 6.98 15.99 1.72
C TYR A 18 7.01 14.72 0.84
N ASP A 19 6.70 14.85 -0.46
CA ASP A 19 6.72 13.75 -1.45
C ASP A 19 6.07 12.45 -0.93
N LEU A 20 4.85 12.58 -0.38
CA LEU A 20 4.14 11.48 0.22
C LEU A 20 3.62 10.53 -0.87
N LYS A 21 4.19 9.33 -0.91
CA LYS A 21 3.89 8.30 -1.91
C LYS A 21 2.45 7.74 -1.84
N TYR A 22 1.85 7.74 -0.66
CA TYR A 22 0.53 7.12 -0.43
C TYR A 22 -0.53 8.20 -0.18
N GLN A 23 -1.57 8.22 -1.01
CA GLN A 23 -2.66 9.19 -0.94
C GLN A 23 -3.37 9.18 0.41
N GLU A 24 -3.61 7.99 0.99
CA GLU A 24 -4.28 7.85 2.29
C GLU A 24 -3.52 8.57 3.42
N ILE A 25 -2.19 8.45 3.44
CA ILE A 25 -1.35 9.15 4.43
C ILE A 25 -1.41 10.66 4.19
N TYR A 26 -1.35 11.08 2.92
CA TYR A 26 -1.47 12.49 2.57
C TYR A 26 -2.81 13.06 3.07
N ASP A 27 -3.91 12.36 2.83
CA ASP A 27 -5.26 12.78 3.23
C ASP A 27 -5.39 12.83 4.76
N GLU A 28 -4.86 11.84 5.49
CA GLU A 28 -4.88 11.80 6.95
C GLU A 28 -4.05 12.95 7.55
N LEU A 29 -2.84 13.17 7.05
CA LEU A 29 -1.99 14.27 7.51
C LEU A 29 -2.60 15.62 7.20
N LEU A 30 -3.17 15.79 6.00
CA LEU A 30 -3.85 17.01 5.60
C LEU A 30 -5.04 17.28 6.52
N ASP A 31 -5.91 16.30 6.75
CA ASP A 31 -7.08 16.44 7.62
C ASP A 31 -6.69 16.77 9.06
N HIS A 32 -5.66 16.10 9.60
CA HIS A 32 -5.15 16.37 10.94
C HIS A 32 -4.59 17.78 11.08
N ILE A 33 -3.82 18.25 10.09
CA ILE A 33 -3.26 19.60 10.08
C ILE A 33 -4.37 20.65 9.98
N LEU A 34 -5.34 20.45 9.07
CA LEU A 34 -6.47 21.36 8.91
C LEU A 34 -7.31 21.43 10.19
N THR A 35 -7.60 20.28 10.80
CA THR A 35 -8.34 20.20 12.06
C THR A 35 -7.58 20.90 13.20
N ALA A 36 -6.26 20.72 13.30
CA ALA A 36 -5.44 21.39 14.30
C ALA A 36 -5.41 22.92 14.10
N ILE A 37 -5.34 23.39 12.85
CA ILE A 37 -5.43 24.82 12.51
C ILE A 37 -6.82 25.36 12.87
N GLU A 38 -7.89 24.65 12.52
CA GLU A 38 -9.27 25.02 12.83
C GLU A 38 -9.50 25.17 14.33
N ASN A 39 -8.99 24.22 15.13
CA ASN A 39 -9.08 24.28 16.59
C ASN A 39 -8.39 25.54 17.14
N ARG A 40 -7.18 25.85 16.67
CA ARG A 40 -6.46 27.06 17.09
C ARG A 40 -7.16 28.34 16.66
N ARG A 41 -7.79 28.36 15.47
CA ARG A 41 -8.63 29.48 15.03
C ARG A 41 -9.83 29.67 15.94
N ALA A 42 -10.48 28.57 16.36
CA ALA A 42 -11.61 28.61 17.28
C ALA A 42 -11.21 29.16 18.67
N GLU A 43 -9.96 28.96 19.09
CA GLU A 43 -9.37 29.54 20.31
C GLU A 43 -8.99 31.03 20.18
N GLY A 44 -9.25 31.65 19.02
CA GLY A 44 -8.97 33.06 18.78
C GLY A 44 -7.55 33.35 18.27
N ASN A 45 -6.81 32.34 17.82
CA ASN A 45 -5.47 32.54 17.29
C ASN A 45 -5.51 33.28 15.93
N THR A 46 -4.86 34.44 15.87
CA THR A 46 -4.81 35.33 14.69
C THR A 46 -3.52 35.22 13.89
N LEU A 47 -2.64 34.26 14.22
CA LEU A 47 -1.40 34.03 13.47
C LEU A 47 -1.69 33.72 11.99
N SER A 48 -0.72 34.03 11.15
CA SER A 48 -0.77 33.68 9.73
C SER A 48 -0.73 32.16 9.54
N THR A 49 -1.34 31.68 8.46
CA THR A 49 -1.54 30.25 8.18
C THR A 49 -0.22 29.49 8.09
N ASP A 50 0.83 30.11 7.58
CA ASP A 50 2.19 29.56 7.52
C ASP A 50 2.76 29.27 8.92
N LYS A 51 2.56 30.19 9.86
CA LYS A 51 3.02 30.03 11.25
C LYS A 51 2.21 28.97 11.97
N LEU A 52 0.89 28.96 11.78
CA LEU A 52 0.03 27.93 12.36
C LEU A 52 0.39 26.54 11.85
N PHE A 53 0.58 26.41 10.54
CA PHE A 53 1.05 25.19 9.91
C PHE A 53 2.37 24.73 10.53
N GLN A 54 3.38 25.60 10.57
CA GLN A 54 4.69 25.23 11.13
C GLN A 54 4.58 24.81 12.60
N GLN A 55 3.82 25.54 13.41
CA GLN A 55 3.60 25.16 14.81
C GLN A 55 2.83 23.84 14.96
N VAL A 56 1.92 23.50 14.04
CA VAL A 56 1.24 22.19 14.08
C VAL A 56 2.23 21.09 13.69
N VAL A 57 3.01 21.30 12.63
CA VAL A 57 4.06 20.38 12.19
C VAL A 57 5.08 20.13 13.29
N ASP A 58 5.59 21.18 13.92
CA ASP A 58 6.58 21.08 14.99
C ASP A 58 6.00 20.40 16.24
N ASN A 59 4.79 20.78 16.67
CA ASN A 59 4.23 20.27 17.92
C ASN A 59 3.66 18.85 17.81
N HIS A 60 3.01 18.51 16.70
CA HIS A 60 2.30 17.24 16.57
C HIS A 60 3.16 16.17 15.90
N PHE A 61 4.07 16.57 15.01
CA PHE A 61 4.87 15.65 14.22
C PHE A 61 6.36 15.72 14.55
N GLY A 62 6.83 16.69 15.35
CA GLY A 62 8.26 16.84 15.63
C GLY A 62 9.03 17.47 14.47
N GLY A 63 8.37 18.28 13.66
CA GLY A 63 8.96 18.96 12.51
C GLY A 63 8.89 18.13 11.22
N CYS A 64 9.57 18.62 10.18
CA CYS A 64 9.60 17.96 8.87
C CYS A 64 10.16 16.53 8.94
N SER A 65 11.19 16.30 9.77
CA SER A 65 11.80 14.97 9.93
C SER A 65 10.81 13.94 10.47
N GLY A 66 9.91 14.34 11.37
CA GLY A 66 8.94 13.40 11.92
C GLY A 66 7.79 13.09 10.95
N ILE A 67 7.43 14.01 10.04
CA ILE A 67 6.54 13.70 8.92
C ILE A 67 7.20 12.68 7.98
N GLU A 68 8.48 12.87 7.64
CA GLU A 68 9.22 11.90 6.83
C GLU A 68 9.33 10.52 7.50
N ASP A 69 9.60 10.48 8.81
CA ASP A 69 9.69 9.24 9.56
C ASP A 69 8.32 8.53 9.64
N LEU A 70 7.24 9.29 9.78
CA LEU A 70 5.88 8.76 9.74
C LEU A 70 5.55 8.18 8.36
N ALA A 71 5.91 8.88 7.29
CA ALA A 71 5.75 8.40 5.91
C ALA A 71 6.54 7.10 5.67
N LYS A 72 7.81 7.03 6.09
CA LYS A 72 8.65 5.83 5.98
C LYS A 72 8.11 4.66 6.80
N ASN A 73 7.61 4.92 8.01
CA ASN A 73 7.03 3.90 8.85
C ASN A 73 5.76 3.32 8.24
N GLN A 74 4.90 4.16 7.68
CA GLN A 74 3.70 3.71 6.98
C GLN A 74 4.03 2.94 5.69
N GLU A 75 5.02 3.37 4.90
CA GLU A 75 5.49 2.59 3.75
C GLU A 75 5.95 1.19 4.18
N LYS A 76 6.68 1.10 5.30
CA LYS A 76 7.11 -0.18 5.87
C LYS A 76 5.93 -1.03 6.33
N LEU A 77 4.94 -0.44 7.00
CA LEU A 77 3.73 -1.14 7.44
C LEU A 77 2.92 -1.65 6.24
N HIS A 78 2.70 -0.80 5.24
CA HIS A 78 1.99 -1.16 4.01
C HIS A 78 2.71 -2.28 3.26
N ARG A 79 4.04 -2.18 3.09
CA ARG A 79 4.85 -3.24 2.49
C ARG A 79 4.72 -4.56 3.25
N ASN A 80 4.74 -4.52 4.58
CA ASN A 80 4.56 -5.72 5.40
C ASN A 80 3.15 -6.29 5.24
N TYR A 81 2.13 -5.44 5.21
CA TYR A 81 0.74 -5.84 4.97
C TYR A 81 0.55 -6.53 3.61
N VAL A 82 1.06 -5.93 2.52
CA VAL A 82 1.02 -6.53 1.17
C VAL A 82 1.74 -7.87 1.16
N ARG A 83 2.92 -7.95 1.81
CA ARG A 83 3.68 -9.20 1.93
C ARG A 83 2.89 -10.26 2.69
N ASP A 84 2.27 -9.90 3.80
CA ASP A 84 1.53 -10.85 4.64
C ASP A 84 0.26 -11.35 3.93
N ILE A 85 -0.44 -10.47 3.20
CA ILE A 85 -1.54 -10.84 2.31
C ILE A 85 -1.07 -11.79 1.21
N PHE A 86 0.05 -11.45 0.55
CA PHE A 86 0.63 -12.30 -0.48
C PHE A 86 0.92 -13.70 0.05
N PHE A 87 1.58 -13.82 1.21
CA PHE A 87 1.86 -15.12 1.82
C PHE A 87 0.59 -15.84 2.28
N LYS A 88 -0.44 -15.12 2.72
CA LYS A 88 -1.74 -15.71 3.05
C LYS A 88 -2.40 -16.34 1.83
N TYR A 89 -2.40 -15.65 0.69
CA TYR A 89 -2.90 -16.20 -0.57
C TYR A 89 -2.03 -17.35 -1.10
N LEU A 90 -0.71 -17.21 -1.05
CA LEU A 90 0.22 -18.27 -1.45
C LEU A 90 -0.01 -19.54 -0.63
N LYS A 91 -0.13 -19.41 0.70
CA LYS A 91 -0.42 -20.54 1.60
C LYS A 91 -1.80 -21.16 1.32
N GLY A 92 -2.79 -20.35 0.95
CA GLY A 92 -4.11 -20.83 0.54
C GLY A 92 -4.09 -21.60 -0.79
N ALA A 93 -3.35 -21.11 -1.78
CA ALA A 93 -3.20 -21.74 -3.10
C ALA A 93 -2.40 -23.06 -3.02
N PHE A 94 -1.35 -23.09 -2.18
CA PHE A 94 -0.56 -24.27 -1.87
C PHE A 94 -1.19 -25.13 -0.76
N ASN A 95 -2.48 -25.44 -0.90
CA ASN A 95 -3.08 -26.48 -0.06
C ASN A 95 -2.47 -27.84 -0.46
N TRP A 96 -2.02 -28.65 0.51
CA TRP A 96 -1.46 -29.97 0.23
C TRP A 96 -2.38 -30.85 -0.63
N ARG A 97 -3.71 -30.65 -0.53
CA ARG A 97 -4.71 -31.34 -1.36
C ARG A 97 -4.63 -30.93 -2.84
N THR A 98 -4.50 -29.64 -3.15
CA THR A 98 -4.37 -29.18 -4.55
C THR A 98 -3.03 -29.63 -5.14
N LEU A 99 -1.97 -29.65 -4.32
CA LEU A 99 -0.67 -30.18 -4.72
C LEU A 99 -0.72 -31.67 -5.05
N ILE A 100 -1.40 -32.49 -4.23
CA ILE A 100 -1.60 -33.92 -4.54
C ILE A 100 -2.39 -34.11 -5.83
N ILE A 101 -3.49 -33.37 -6.03
CA ILE A 101 -4.28 -33.47 -7.26
C ILE A 101 -3.41 -33.09 -8.47
N ALA A 102 -2.63 -32.02 -8.39
CA ALA A 102 -1.72 -31.60 -9.46
C ALA A 102 -0.67 -32.68 -9.77
N VAL A 103 -0.09 -33.32 -8.75
CA VAL A 103 0.86 -34.43 -8.92
C VAL A 103 0.19 -35.64 -9.58
N ILE A 104 -1.02 -36.01 -9.16
CA ILE A 104 -1.78 -37.13 -9.76
C ILE A 104 -2.07 -36.84 -11.24
N VAL A 105 -2.53 -35.63 -11.58
CA VAL A 105 -2.80 -35.22 -12.96
C VAL A 105 -1.51 -35.25 -13.79
N LEU A 106 -0.39 -34.77 -13.25
CA LEU A 106 0.91 -34.83 -13.93
C LEU A 106 1.37 -36.28 -14.17
N MET A 107 1.23 -37.17 -13.18
CA MET A 107 1.55 -38.58 -13.35
C MET A 107 0.65 -39.24 -14.40
N ALA A 108 -0.66 -38.97 -14.38
CA ALA A 108 -1.60 -39.49 -15.37
C ALA A 108 -1.31 -38.95 -16.78
N ALA A 109 -0.96 -37.67 -16.91
CA ALA A 109 -0.52 -37.11 -18.19
C ALA A 109 0.76 -37.78 -18.70
N SER A 110 1.66 -38.15 -17.78
CA SER A 110 2.94 -38.76 -18.12
C SER A 110 2.85 -40.17 -18.69
N THR A 111 1.77 -40.90 -18.38
CA THR A 111 1.54 -42.26 -18.90
C THR A 111 0.83 -42.26 -20.26
N ILE A 112 0.12 -41.18 -20.61
CA ILE A 112 -0.66 -41.08 -21.85
C ILE A 112 0.22 -40.64 -23.03
N VAL A 113 1.23 -39.81 -22.79
CA VAL A 113 1.98 -39.14 -23.86
C VAL A 113 3.46 -39.51 -23.81
N ASN A 114 3.96 -40.37 -24.70
CA ASN A 114 5.38 -40.76 -24.67
C ASN A 114 6.31 -39.75 -25.37
N SER A 115 6.17 -38.45 -25.06
CA SER A 115 6.97 -37.37 -25.64
C SER A 115 7.47 -36.41 -24.55
N LYS A 116 8.79 -36.34 -24.39
CA LYS A 116 9.46 -35.47 -23.42
C LYS A 116 9.08 -33.99 -23.60
N THR A 117 8.90 -33.56 -24.85
CA THR A 117 8.52 -32.18 -25.19
C THR A 117 7.11 -31.85 -24.71
N LEU A 118 6.17 -32.79 -24.86
CA LEU A 118 4.81 -32.61 -24.37
C LEU A 118 4.75 -32.60 -22.84
N HIS A 119 5.53 -33.45 -22.16
CA HIS A 119 5.63 -33.40 -20.69
C HIS A 119 6.16 -32.07 -20.17
N LEU A 120 7.21 -31.54 -20.80
CA LEU A 120 7.76 -30.25 -20.44
C LEU A 120 6.73 -29.14 -20.66
N ALA A 121 6.08 -29.11 -21.82
CA ALA A 121 5.07 -28.11 -22.16
C ALA A 121 3.87 -28.15 -21.21
N PHE A 122 3.39 -29.36 -20.86
CA PHE A 122 2.28 -29.55 -19.92
C PHE A 122 2.67 -29.15 -18.49
N GLY A 123 3.87 -29.53 -18.04
CA GLY A 123 4.40 -29.12 -16.75
C GLY A 123 4.52 -27.60 -16.64
N LEU A 124 5.01 -26.94 -17.69
CA LEU A 124 5.13 -25.47 -17.74
C LEU A 124 3.77 -24.79 -17.71
N SER A 125 2.78 -25.31 -18.45
CA SER A 125 1.44 -24.71 -18.50
C SER A 125 0.67 -24.90 -17.18
N VAL A 126 0.80 -26.06 -16.52
CA VAL A 126 0.28 -26.26 -15.15
C VAL A 126 0.97 -25.32 -14.17
N PHE A 127 2.28 -25.15 -14.27
CA PHE A 127 3.03 -24.23 -13.41
C PHE A 127 2.58 -22.77 -13.62
N VAL A 128 2.47 -22.32 -14.87
CA VAL A 128 1.98 -20.97 -15.19
C VAL A 128 0.56 -20.78 -14.68
N LEU A 129 -0.34 -21.75 -14.84
CA LEU A 129 -1.71 -21.67 -14.32
C LEU A 129 -1.76 -21.66 -12.78
N ALA A 130 -0.86 -22.38 -12.10
CA ALA A 130 -0.78 -22.39 -10.64
C ALA A 130 -0.25 -21.08 -10.07
N VAL A 131 0.67 -20.40 -10.78
CA VAL A 131 1.35 -19.19 -10.31
C VAL A 131 0.69 -17.91 -10.84
N SER A 132 -0.06 -17.95 -11.94
CA SER A 132 -0.69 -16.75 -12.54
C SER A 132 -1.63 -15.99 -11.60
N PRO A 133 -2.45 -16.62 -10.72
CA PRO A 133 -3.31 -15.86 -9.81
C PRO A 133 -2.49 -15.12 -8.74
N VAL A 134 -1.35 -15.69 -8.34
CA VAL A 134 -0.43 -15.11 -7.36
C VAL A 134 0.31 -13.91 -7.97
N ILE A 135 0.77 -14.03 -9.22
CA ILE A 135 1.39 -12.91 -9.96
C ILE A 135 0.37 -11.80 -10.20
N TYR A 136 -0.86 -12.15 -10.60
CA TYR A 136 -1.93 -11.18 -10.84
C TYR A 136 -2.31 -10.43 -9.56
N ALA A 137 -2.49 -11.13 -8.44
CA ALA A 137 -2.77 -10.50 -7.16
C ALA A 137 -1.63 -9.59 -6.69
N TYR A 138 -0.37 -9.98 -6.89
CA TYR A 138 0.79 -9.16 -6.57
C TYR A 138 0.86 -7.89 -7.43
N ALA A 139 0.63 -8.01 -8.74
CA ALA A 139 0.62 -6.86 -9.64
C ALA A 139 -0.53 -5.89 -9.31
N LEU A 140 -1.72 -6.40 -8.98
CA LEU A 140 -2.86 -5.58 -8.58
C LEU A 140 -2.55 -4.79 -7.30
N LEU A 141 -1.92 -5.43 -6.30
CA LEU A 141 -1.52 -4.80 -5.04
C LEU A 141 -0.41 -3.75 -5.16
N GLN A 142 0.29 -3.66 -6.30
CA GLN A 142 1.25 -2.58 -6.55
C GLN A 142 0.62 -1.36 -7.22
N ILE A 143 -0.57 -1.49 -7.79
CA ILE A 143 -1.26 -0.43 -8.53
C ILE A 143 -2.27 0.31 -7.63
N THR A 144 -2.77 -0.36 -6.58
CA THR A 144 -3.61 0.21 -5.52
C THR A 144 -2.77 0.70 -4.35
#